data_AF-A0A7W0JES8-F1
#
_entry.id   AF-A0A7W0JES8-F1
#
_cell.length_a   1.000
_cell.length_b   1.000
_cell.length_c   1.000
_cell.angle_alpha   90.00
_cell.angle_beta   90.00
_cell.angle_gamma   90.00
#
_symmetry.space_group_name_H-M   'P 1'
#
loop_
_entity.id
_entity.type
_entity.pdbx_description
1 polymer ?
#
loop_
_entity_poly.entity_id
_entity_poly.type
_entity_poly.pdbx_seq_one_letter_code
_entity_poly.pdbx_strand_id
1 'polypeptide(L)'
;MEFTEEVDTVKSWIKDLSVILKLELNLDSEGICSFQIGEDTVIILEVSHDFPMLHIYSPLVPFPKDDVDGSVLLMAKALELNAFQTLTRGGAIAAIPGEGMLIFCYTTPIEGGSSELLSKILGSFYETVVEIKEILLESSDLSARGNERSIADEPKKRPLGMIKV
;
A
#
# COMPACT_ATOMS: atom_id res chain seq x y z
N MET A 1 -20.77 18.81 -12.42
CA MET A 1 -20.87 17.68 -13.36
C MET A 1 -21.32 16.53 -12.50
N GLU A 2 -22.58 16.11 -12.65
CA GLU A 2 -23.26 15.20 -11.71
C GLU A 2 -22.89 13.74 -12.02
N PHE A 3 -22.09 13.12 -11.14
CA PHE A 3 -21.82 11.68 -11.08
C PHE A 3 -22.85 10.95 -10.20
N THR A 4 -24.11 11.39 -10.27
CA THR A 4 -25.12 10.90 -9.32
C THR A 4 -25.36 9.40 -9.50
N GLU A 5 -25.30 8.87 -10.72
CA GLU A 5 -25.61 7.46 -10.99
C GLU A 5 -24.53 6.50 -10.51
N GLU A 6 -23.24 6.76 -10.78
CA GLU A 6 -22.14 5.93 -10.31
C GLU A 6 -22.02 5.97 -8.79
N VAL A 7 -22.11 7.17 -8.21
CA VAL A 7 -22.07 7.36 -6.75
C VAL A 7 -23.23 6.63 -6.08
N ASP A 8 -24.45 6.73 -6.62
CA ASP A 8 -25.61 6.05 -6.06
C ASP A 8 -25.54 4.52 -6.23
N THR A 9 -24.98 4.06 -7.35
CA THR A 9 -24.68 2.64 -7.58
C THR A 9 -23.70 2.12 -6.53
N VAL A 10 -22.57 2.79 -6.33
CA VAL A 10 -21.56 2.37 -5.34
C VAL A 10 -22.09 2.50 -3.90
N LYS A 11 -22.90 3.53 -3.59
CA LYS A 11 -23.59 3.62 -2.29
C LYS A 11 -24.45 2.39 -2.01
N SER A 12 -25.17 1.89 -3.02
CA SER A 12 -25.98 0.68 -2.85
C SER A 12 -25.10 -0.52 -2.48
N TRP A 13 -23.93 -0.67 -3.13
CA TRP A 13 -23.00 -1.75 -2.83
C TRP A 13 -22.36 -1.62 -1.43
N ILE A 14 -22.01 -0.40 -1.02
CA ILE A 14 -21.45 -0.11 0.30
C ILE A 14 -22.47 -0.39 1.41
N LYS A 15 -23.76 -0.17 1.14
CA LYS A 15 -24.83 -0.52 2.10
C LYS A 15 -24.91 -2.03 2.33
N ASP A 16 -24.79 -2.84 1.29
CA ASP A 16 -24.75 -4.30 1.43
C ASP A 16 -23.47 -4.73 2.18
N LEU A 17 -22.33 -4.12 1.85
CA LEU A 17 -21.06 -4.37 2.52
C LEU A 17 -21.11 -4.01 4.02
N SER A 18 -21.81 -2.93 4.38
CA SER A 18 -22.03 -2.51 5.76
C SER A 18 -22.68 -3.63 6.59
N VAL A 19 -23.65 -4.35 6.00
CA VAL A 19 -24.32 -5.49 6.65
C VAL A 19 -23.35 -6.66 6.84
N ILE A 20 -22.53 -6.95 5.82
CA ILE A 20 -21.55 -8.05 5.85
C ILE A 20 -20.48 -7.79 6.91
N LEU A 21 -19.90 -6.59 6.92
CA LEU A 21 -18.82 -6.20 7.82
C LEU A 21 -19.31 -5.80 9.22
N LYS A 22 -20.62 -5.58 9.39
CA LYS A 22 -21.24 -5.05 10.61
C LYS A 22 -20.64 -3.69 11.02
N LEU A 23 -20.41 -2.85 10.02
CA LEU A 23 -19.88 -1.49 10.16
C LEU A 23 -20.84 -0.52 9.47
N GLU A 24 -20.93 0.70 9.96
CA GLU A 24 -21.68 1.76 9.29
C GLU A 24 -20.78 2.42 8.25
N LEU A 25 -20.95 2.07 6.97
CA LEU A 25 -20.15 2.57 5.87
C LEU A 25 -20.98 3.51 4.99
N ASN A 26 -20.41 4.65 4.63
CA ASN A 26 -21.04 5.63 3.75
C ASN A 26 -19.99 6.33 2.89
N LEU A 27 -20.33 6.67 1.65
CA LEU A 27 -19.57 7.64 0.88
C LEU A 27 -19.81 9.04 1.44
N ASP A 28 -18.75 9.83 1.56
CA ASP A 28 -18.82 11.25 1.90
C ASP A 28 -19.23 12.13 0.69
N SER A 29 -19.11 13.45 0.83
CA SER A 29 -19.44 14.40 -0.24
C SER A 29 -18.53 14.31 -1.46
N GLU A 30 -17.32 13.77 -1.29
CA GLU A 30 -16.33 13.60 -2.35
C GLU A 30 -16.43 12.21 -2.99
N GLY A 31 -17.35 11.36 -2.54
CA GLY A 31 -17.48 10.00 -3.07
C GLY A 31 -16.43 9.04 -2.50
N ILE A 32 -15.95 9.30 -1.29
CA ILE A 32 -14.94 8.48 -0.60
C ILE A 32 -15.57 7.76 0.59
N CYS A 33 -15.24 6.48 0.78
CA CYS A 33 -15.54 5.71 1.99
C CYS A 33 -14.24 5.06 2.49
N SER A 34 -13.86 5.37 3.73
CA SER A 34 -12.73 4.72 4.40
C SER A 34 -13.22 3.90 5.58
N PHE A 35 -12.64 2.72 5.77
CA PHE A 35 -12.92 1.86 6.90
C PHE A 35 -11.71 0.98 7.23
N GLN A 36 -11.73 0.39 8.42
CA GLN A 36 -10.64 -0.42 8.93
C GLN A 36 -11.08 -1.88 9.11
N ILE A 37 -10.24 -2.80 8.66
CA ILE A 37 -10.36 -4.23 8.92
C ILE A 37 -9.19 -4.64 9.82
N GLY A 38 -9.50 -5.27 10.96
CA GLY A 38 -8.49 -5.63 11.96
C GLY A 38 -7.87 -4.39 12.62
N GLU A 39 -6.64 -4.53 13.14
CA GLU A 39 -5.97 -3.45 13.87
C GLU A 39 -5.25 -2.44 12.96
N ASP A 40 -4.76 -2.87 11.79
CA ASP A 40 -3.77 -2.08 11.04
C ASP A 40 -4.07 -1.93 9.53
N THR A 41 -5.22 -2.38 9.05
CA THR A 41 -5.54 -2.34 7.61
C THR A 41 -6.72 -1.41 7.33
N VAL A 42 -6.39 -0.20 6.91
CA VAL A 42 -7.34 0.78 6.37
C VAL A 42 -7.56 0.51 4.89
N ILE A 43 -8.82 0.41 4.48
CA ILE A 43 -9.24 0.31 3.08
C ILE A 43 -10.01 1.59 2.73
N ILE A 44 -9.71 2.13 1.56
CA ILE A 44 -10.34 3.33 1.03
C ILE A 44 -10.96 2.98 -0.32
N LEU A 45 -12.23 3.34 -0.46
CA LEU A 45 -13.02 3.27 -1.68
C LEU A 45 -13.25 4.69 -2.17
N GLU A 46 -12.95 4.95 -3.44
CA GLU A 46 -13.12 6.27 -4.06
C GLU A 46 -13.76 6.11 -5.42
N VAL A 47 -14.91 6.77 -5.60
CA VAL A 47 -15.58 6.85 -6.90
C VAL A 47 -14.90 7.94 -7.71
N SER A 48 -14.31 7.59 -8.85
CA SER A 48 -13.60 8.54 -9.70
C SER A 48 -14.54 9.64 -10.23
N HIS A 49 -14.05 10.88 -10.24
CA HIS A 49 -14.72 12.02 -10.85
C HIS A 49 -14.43 12.20 -12.35
N ASP A 50 -13.53 11.40 -12.91
CA ASP A 50 -13.12 11.53 -14.32
C ASP A 50 -13.63 10.38 -15.18
N PHE A 51 -13.78 9.19 -14.58
CA PHE A 51 -14.12 7.95 -15.27
C PHE A 51 -15.09 7.11 -14.42
N PRO A 52 -15.92 6.23 -15.01
CA PRO A 52 -16.84 5.36 -14.27
C PRO A 52 -16.09 4.18 -13.62
N MET A 53 -15.15 4.49 -12.74
CA MET A 53 -14.24 3.56 -12.09
C MET A 53 -14.32 3.73 -10.58
N LEU A 54 -14.23 2.60 -9.88
CA LEU A 54 -14.03 2.55 -8.44
C LEU A 54 -12.53 2.30 -8.17
N HIS A 55 -11.90 3.23 -7.47
CA HIS A 55 -10.56 3.07 -6.94
C HIS A 55 -10.65 2.45 -5.54
N ILE A 56 -9.81 1.45 -5.30
CA ILE A 56 -9.67 0.76 -4.02
C ILE A 56 -8.21 0.85 -3.64
N TYR A 57 -7.89 1.42 -2.48
CA TYR A 57 -6.50 1.52 -2.05
C TYR A 57 -6.33 1.38 -0.55
N SER A 58 -5.11 1.01 -0.16
CA SER A 58 -4.72 0.84 1.23
C SER A 58 -3.28 1.30 1.45
N PRO A 59 -3.02 2.07 2.52
CA PRO A 59 -1.71 2.22 3.12
C PRO A 59 -0.96 0.89 3.27
N LEU A 60 0.28 0.81 2.78
CA LEU A 60 1.18 -0.32 3.02
C LEU A 60 2.15 -0.02 4.15
N VAL A 61 3.20 0.75 3.85
CA VAL A 61 4.29 1.06 4.77
C VAL A 61 4.79 2.49 4.52
N PRO A 62 5.15 3.24 5.58
CA PRO A 62 5.80 4.53 5.43
C PRO A 62 7.22 4.37 4.89
N PHE A 63 7.73 5.38 4.18
CA PHE A 63 9.16 5.46 3.89
C PHE A 63 9.93 5.71 5.19
N PRO A 64 11.11 5.08 5.36
CA PRO A 64 12.03 5.41 6.44
C PRO A 64 12.35 6.91 6.48
N LYS A 65 12.23 7.53 7.65
CA LYS A 65 12.64 8.92 7.85
C LYS A 65 14.16 8.99 7.95
N ASP A 66 14.75 9.96 7.26
CA ASP A 66 16.19 10.23 7.26
C ASP A 66 17.09 9.05 6.80
N ASP A 67 16.51 8.02 6.16
CA ASP A 67 17.21 6.89 5.57
C ASP A 67 16.85 6.75 4.09
N VAL A 68 17.69 7.40 3.26
CA VAL A 68 17.55 7.42 1.80
C VAL A 68 17.78 6.03 1.22
N ASP A 69 18.76 5.29 1.71
CA ASP A 69 19.10 3.97 1.18
C ASP A 69 17.99 2.95 1.48
N GLY A 70 17.42 2.98 2.69
CA GLY A 70 16.24 2.21 3.04
C GLY A 70 15.03 2.57 2.18
N SER A 71 14.81 3.86 1.90
CA SER A 71 13.73 4.31 1.00
C SER A 71 13.91 3.81 -0.43
N VAL A 72 15.14 3.84 -0.95
CA VAL A 72 15.47 3.32 -2.29
C VAL A 72 15.27 1.81 -2.36
N LEU A 73 15.71 1.07 -1.35
CA LEU A 73 15.53 -0.38 -1.30
C LEU A 73 14.04 -0.76 -1.24
N LEU A 74 13.27 -0.06 -0.40
CA LEU A 74 11.84 -0.27 -0.26
C LEU A 74 11.11 0.00 -1.59
N MET A 75 11.48 1.08 -2.30
CA MET A 75 10.95 1.39 -3.63
C MET A 75 11.34 0.33 -4.66
N ALA A 76 12.60 -0.12 -4.67
CA ALA A 76 13.05 -1.18 -5.56
C ALA A 76 12.26 -2.48 -5.34
N LYS A 77 11.96 -2.81 -4.08
CA LYS A 77 11.15 -3.98 -3.74
C LYS A 77 9.71 -3.83 -4.22
N ALA A 78 9.09 -2.67 -4.01
CA ALA A 78 7.76 -2.37 -4.53
C ALA A 78 7.68 -2.50 -6.06
N LEU A 79 8.69 -2.00 -6.78
CA LEU A 79 8.78 -2.13 -8.23
C LEU A 79 8.96 -3.59 -8.69
N GLU A 80 9.74 -4.38 -7.95
CA GLU A 80 9.89 -5.82 -8.22
C GLU A 80 8.54 -6.56 -8.09
N LEU A 81 7.79 -6.28 -7.03
CA LEU A 81 6.47 -6.88 -6.82
C LEU A 81 5.46 -6.48 -7.91
N ASN A 82 5.60 -5.28 -8.47
CA ASN A 82 4.79 -4.81 -9.60
C ASN A 82 5.16 -5.45 -10.95
N ALA A 83 6.36 -5.99 -11.12
CA ALA A 83 6.89 -6.32 -12.45
C ALA A 83 6.05 -7.34 -13.23
N PHE A 84 5.54 -8.37 -12.54
CA PHE A 84 4.72 -9.42 -13.16
C PHE A 84 3.30 -9.50 -12.58
N GLN A 85 3.02 -8.70 -11.54
CA GLN A 85 1.72 -8.60 -10.88
C GLN A 85 1.11 -9.94 -10.44
N THR A 86 1.92 -11.00 -10.33
CA THR A 86 1.46 -12.33 -9.91
C THR A 86 0.96 -12.29 -8.48
N LEU A 87 1.68 -11.56 -7.61
CA LEU A 87 1.26 -11.30 -6.23
C LEU A 87 0.14 -10.25 -6.16
N THR A 88 0.28 -9.15 -6.91
CA THR A 88 -0.65 -8.02 -6.82
C THR A 88 -2.00 -8.27 -7.51
N ARG A 89 -2.14 -9.37 -8.27
CA ARG A 89 -3.36 -9.80 -8.95
C ARG A 89 -4.00 -8.69 -9.81
N GLY A 90 -3.16 -7.89 -10.46
CA GLY A 90 -3.58 -6.75 -11.30
C GLY A 90 -3.67 -5.40 -10.59
N GLY A 91 -3.47 -5.35 -9.27
CA GLY A 91 -3.21 -4.11 -8.55
C GLY A 91 -1.79 -3.59 -8.75
N ALA A 92 -1.53 -2.38 -8.28
CA ALA A 92 -0.23 -1.72 -8.33
C ALA A 92 0.17 -1.20 -6.95
N ILE A 93 1.45 -1.32 -6.63
CA ILE A 93 2.07 -0.61 -5.51
C ILE A 93 2.54 0.75 -6.02
N ALA A 94 2.11 1.83 -5.37
CA ALA A 94 2.45 3.19 -5.75
C ALA A 94 2.99 3.97 -4.55
N ALA A 95 3.75 5.04 -4.83
CA ALA A 95 4.11 6.03 -3.84
C ALA A 95 3.15 7.20 -3.96
N ILE A 96 2.60 7.69 -2.84
CA ILE A 96 1.86 8.96 -2.86
C ILE A 96 2.88 10.10 -2.66
N PRO A 97 3.03 11.03 -3.63
CA PRO A 97 3.88 12.20 -3.45
C PRO A 97 3.42 13.02 -2.25
N GLY A 98 4.34 13.37 -1.35
CA GLY A 98 4.07 14.23 -0.20
C GLY A 98 3.55 13.52 1.06
N GLU A 99 2.99 12.31 0.93
CA GLU A 99 2.51 11.53 2.09
C GLU A 99 3.55 10.57 2.68
N GLY A 100 4.65 10.36 1.95
CA GLY A 100 5.80 9.65 2.50
C GLY A 100 5.52 8.17 2.79
N MET A 101 4.67 7.53 1.97
CA MET A 101 4.34 6.12 2.13
C MET A 101 4.06 5.42 0.80
N LEU A 102 4.15 4.09 0.83
CA LEU A 102 3.64 3.21 -0.21
C LEU A 102 2.17 2.90 0.05
N ILE A 103 1.41 2.79 -1.05
CA ILE A 103 0.05 2.30 -1.08
C ILE A 103 -0.07 1.13 -2.04
N PHE A 104 -1.04 0.27 -1.78
CA PHE A 104 -1.53 -0.67 -2.77
C PHE A 104 -2.84 -0.12 -3.34
N CYS A 105 -2.94 -0.06 -4.67
CA CYS A 105 -4.12 0.42 -5.37
C CYS A 105 -4.61 -0.60 -6.40
N TYR A 106 -5.92 -0.70 -6.51
CA TYR A 106 -6.63 -1.51 -7.48
C TYR A 106 -7.77 -0.66 -8.04
N THR A 107 -8.05 -0.80 -9.33
CA THR A 107 -9.12 -0.05 -9.97
C THR A 107 -10.02 -1.01 -10.73
N THR A 108 -11.33 -0.83 -10.61
CA THR A 108 -12.32 -1.67 -11.27
C THR A 108 -13.43 -0.83 -11.89
N PRO A 109 -13.95 -1.19 -13.07
CA PRO A 109 -15.11 -0.52 -13.65
C PRO A 109 -16.33 -0.63 -12.74
N ILE A 110 -17.13 0.43 -12.69
CA ILE A 110 -18.44 0.39 -12.02
C ILE A 110 -19.45 -0.32 -12.92
N GLU A 111 -19.33 -0.16 -14.24
CA GLU A 111 -20.17 -0.86 -15.21
C GLU A 111 -20.02 -2.39 -15.08
N GLY A 112 -21.14 -3.10 -14.98
CA GLY A 112 -21.15 -4.56 -14.81
C GLY A 112 -20.74 -5.05 -13.43
N GLY A 113 -20.48 -4.14 -12.48
CA GLY A 113 -20.20 -4.47 -11.08
C GLY A 113 -21.44 -4.88 -10.29
N SER A 114 -21.20 -5.44 -9.10
CA SER A 114 -22.24 -5.77 -8.12
C SER A 114 -21.67 -5.74 -6.69
N SER A 115 -22.54 -5.71 -5.68
CA SER A 115 -22.11 -5.76 -4.28
C SER A 115 -21.41 -7.08 -3.93
N GLU A 116 -21.82 -8.20 -4.55
CA GLU A 116 -21.15 -9.49 -4.40
C GLU A 116 -19.77 -9.51 -5.06
N LEU A 117 -19.63 -8.88 -6.23
CA LEU A 117 -18.32 -8.74 -6.88
C LEU A 117 -17.39 -7.85 -6.06
N LEU A 118 -17.89 -6.70 -5.57
CA LEU A 118 -17.13 -5.82 -4.69
C LEU A 118 -16.64 -6.55 -3.45
N SER A 119 -17.51 -7.34 -2.80
CA SER A 119 -17.14 -8.13 -1.62
C SER A 119 -16.02 -9.14 -1.90
N LYS A 120 -16.05 -9.80 -3.06
CA LYS A 120 -14.98 -10.72 -3.49
C LYS A 120 -13.67 -9.99 -3.80
N ILE A 121 -13.75 -8.85 -4.47
CA ILE A 121 -12.61 -7.99 -4.76
C ILE A 121 -11.98 -7.55 -3.44
N LEU A 122 -12.77 -7.06 -2.48
CA LEU A 122 -12.29 -6.62 -1.18
C LEU A 122 -11.64 -7.74 -0.36
N GLY A 123 -12.18 -8.94 -0.38
CA GLY A 123 -11.55 -10.10 0.25
C GLY A 123 -10.16 -10.39 -0.32
N SER A 124 -10.06 -10.46 -1.65
CA SER A 124 -8.77 -10.67 -2.33
C SER A 124 -7.80 -9.50 -2.10
N PHE A 125 -8.32 -8.27 -2.13
CA PHE A 125 -7.56 -7.05 -1.93
C PHE A 125 -6.95 -7.01 -0.53
N TYR A 126 -7.74 -7.31 0.50
CA TYR A 126 -7.28 -7.38 1.88
C TYR A 126 -6.16 -8.41 2.07
N GLU A 127 -6.35 -9.63 1.55
CA GLU A 127 -5.32 -10.68 1.60
C GLU A 127 -4.01 -10.21 0.95
N THR A 128 -4.10 -9.59 -0.23
CA THR A 128 -2.95 -9.05 -0.94
C THR A 128 -2.28 -7.90 -0.18
N VAL A 129 -3.02 -7.01 0.46
CA VAL A 129 -2.46 -5.93 1.30
C VAL A 129 -1.66 -6.49 2.46
N VAL A 130 -2.21 -7.47 3.17
CA VAL A 130 -1.54 -8.11 4.32
C VAL A 130 -0.24 -8.77 3.87
N GLU A 131 -0.29 -9.58 2.80
CA GLU A 131 0.88 -10.29 2.29
C GLU A 131 1.97 -9.32 1.78
N ILE A 132 1.59 -8.25 1.07
CA ILE A 132 2.55 -7.24 0.61
C ILE A 132 3.17 -6.49 1.80
N LYS A 133 2.38 -6.12 2.82
CA LYS A 133 2.90 -5.45 4.03
C LYS A 133 3.96 -6.31 4.71
N GLU A 134 3.69 -7.59 4.90
CA GLU A 134 4.65 -8.54 5.51
C GLU A 134 5.96 -8.58 4.72
N ILE A 135 5.89 -8.76 3.40
CA ILE A 135 7.08 -8.81 2.53
C ILE A 135 7.90 -7.51 2.60
N LEU A 136 7.23 -6.35 2.58
CA LEU A 136 7.89 -5.05 2.62
C LEU A 136 8.54 -4.77 3.98
N LEU A 137 7.89 -5.15 5.09
CA LEU A 137 8.43 -5.01 6.43
C LEU A 137 9.64 -5.92 6.66
N GLU A 138 9.57 -7.19 6.25
CA GLU A 138 10.70 -8.13 6.35
C GLU A 138 11.93 -7.63 5.57
N SER A 139 11.70 -7.04 4.39
CA SER A 139 12.79 -6.49 3.58
C SER A 139 13.46 -5.26 4.22
N SER A 140 12.69 -4.48 4.98
CA SER A 140 13.16 -3.29 5.69
C SER A 140 14.02 -3.66 6.90
N ASP A 141 13.62 -4.68 7.65
CA ASP A 141 14.36 -5.19 8.82
C ASP A 141 15.71 -5.82 8.44
N LEU A 142 15.78 -6.48 7.28
CA LEU A 142 17.03 -7.05 6.76
C LEU A 142 18.04 -5.96 6.37
N SER A 143 17.56 -4.83 5.85
CA SER A 143 18.41 -3.66 5.53
C SER A 143 19.03 -3.05 6.80
N ALA A 144 18.22 -2.86 7.85
CA ALA A 144 18.67 -2.30 9.12
C ALA A 144 19.80 -3.15 9.75
N ARG A 145 19.66 -4.48 9.71
CA ARG A 145 20.67 -5.42 10.24
C ARG A 145 21.96 -5.49 9.39
N GLY A 146 21.87 -5.21 8.09
CA GLY A 146 23.04 -5.15 7.21
C GLY A 146 23.94 -3.94 7.50
N ASN A 147 23.34 -2.79 7.81
CA ASN A 147 24.06 -1.56 8.15
C ASN A 147 24.80 -1.65 9.50
N GLU A 148 24.26 -2.34 10.50
CA GLU A 148 24.95 -2.53 11.79
C GLU A 148 26.24 -3.37 11.67
N ARG A 149 26.31 -4.28 10.69
CA ARG A 149 27.51 -5.10 10.46
C ARG A 149 28.63 -4.37 9.73
N SER A 150 28.33 -3.35 8.94
CA SER A 150 29.37 -2.62 8.18
C SER A 150 30.16 -1.62 9.04
N ILE A 151 29.57 -1.14 10.15
CA ILE A 151 30.22 -0.21 11.09
C ILE A 151 31.22 -0.93 12.02
N ALA A 152 31.10 -2.25 12.16
CA ALA A 152 31.98 -3.04 13.04
C ALA A 152 33.35 -3.38 12.44
N ASP A 153 33.57 -3.13 11.14
CA ASP A 153 34.81 -3.44 10.43
C ASP A 153 35.58 -2.19 9.97
N GLU A 154 35.79 -1.20 10.86
CA GLU A 154 36.89 -0.26 10.65
C GLU A 154 38.23 -0.95 10.97
N PRO A 155 39.16 -1.10 10.00
CA PRO A 155 40.47 -1.66 10.29
C PRO A 155 41.25 -0.67 11.16
N LYS A 156 41.55 -1.08 12.41
CA LYS A 156 42.47 -0.38 13.31
C LYS A 156 43.76 -0.03 12.54
N LYS A 157 43.96 1.26 12.26
CA LYS A 157 45.22 1.79 11.70
C LYS A 157 46.36 1.30 12.58
N ARG A 158 47.21 0.41 12.03
CA ARG A 158 48.44 -0.04 12.71
C ARG A 158 49.36 1.17 12.89
N PRO A 159 50.00 1.34 14.05
CA PRO A 159 50.96 2.42 14.24
C PRO A 159 52.16 2.20 13.31
N LEU A 160 52.47 3.21 12.50
CA LEU A 160 53.69 3.26 11.69
C LEU A 160 54.90 3.29 12.63
N GLY A 161 55.69 2.21 12.63
CA GLY A 161 56.94 2.13 13.36
C GLY A 161 57.94 3.19 12.86
N MET A 162 58.53 3.92 13.79
CA MET A 162 59.62 4.88 13.53
C MET A 162 60.80 4.16 12.89
N ILE A 163 61.17 4.58 11.67
CA ILE A 163 62.50 4.30 11.11
C ILE A 163 63.44 5.35 11.71
N LYS A 164 64.39 4.92 12.55
CA LYS A 164 65.52 5.76 12.97
C LYS A 164 66.48 5.90 11.79
N VAL A 165 66.82 7.15 11.46
CA VAL A 165 67.92 7.54 10.56
C VAL A 165 69.22 7.47 11.34
#